data_AF-A0A1G9RK02-F1
#
_entry.id   AF-A0A1G9RK02-F1
#
_cell.length_a   1.000
_cell.length_b   1.000
_cell.length_c   1.000
_cell.angle_alpha   90.00
_cell.angle_beta   90.00
_cell.angle_gamma   90.00
#
_symmetry.space_group_name_H-M   'P 1'
#
loop_
_entity.id
_entity.type
_entity.pdbx_description
1 polymer ?
#
loop_
_entity_poly.entity_id
_entity_poly.type
_entity_poly.pdbx_seq_one_letter_code
_entity_poly.pdbx_strand_id
1 'polypeptide(L)' 'MSKMVSFLYKLSRKANDAETLASGDPERMAKRAKNKFVGRKLMKKLMK' A
#
# COMPACT_ATOMS: atom_id res chain seq x y z
N MET A 1 15.73 9.82 6.75
CA MET A 1 15.78 8.44 6.21
C MET A 1 16.71 8.42 5.01
N SER A 2 17.72 7.55 4.96
CA SER A 2 18.63 7.50 3.80
C SER A 2 17.87 7.11 2.53
N LYS A 3 18.37 7.52 1.35
CA LYS A 3 17.73 7.23 0.05
C LYS A 3 17.52 5.72 -0.15
N MET A 4 18.48 4.91 0.27
CA MET A 4 18.41 3.44 0.18
C MET A 4 17.27 2.86 1.02
N VAL A 5 17.11 3.31 2.28
CA VAL A 5 16.02 2.86 3.15
C VAL A 5 14.65 3.24 2.55
N SER A 6 14.53 4.44 2.00
CA SER A 6 13.30 4.89 1.34
C SER A 6 12.95 4.08 0.09
N PHE A 7 13.99 3.62 -0.64
CA PHE A 7 13.83 2.76 -1.81
C PHE A 7 13.35 1.37 -1.42
N LEU A 8 14.02 0.72 -0.46
CA LEU A 8 13.64 -0.60 0.04
C LEU A 8 12.24 -0.60 0.64
N TYR A 9 11.87 0.47 1.38
CA TYR A 9 10.53 0.64 1.91
C TYR A 9 9.46 0.73 0.81
N LYS A 10 9.73 1.46 -0.29
CA LYS A 10 8.78 1.53 -1.42
C LYS A 10 8.71 0.20 -2.16
N LEU A 11 9.83 -0.51 -2.29
CA LEU A 11 9.91 -1.81 -2.94
C LEU A 11 9.08 -2.85 -2.19
N SER A 12 9.26 -2.99 -0.88
CA SER A 12 8.51 -3.94 -0.06
C SER A 12 7.00 -3.69 -0.13
N ARG A 13 6.57 -2.42 -0.14
CA ARG A 13 5.15 -2.08 -0.34
C ARG A 13 4.59 -2.54 -1.68
N LYS A 14 5.40 -2.46 -2.75
CA LYS A 14 5.00 -2.95 -4.08
C LYS A 14 4.99 -4.47 -4.14
N ALA A 15 5.98 -5.14 -3.52
CA ALA A 15 6.02 -6.60 -3.44
C ALA A 15 4.77 -7.16 -2.74
N ASN A 16 4.37 -6.58 -1.60
CA ASN A 16 3.16 -7.01 -0.89
C ASN A 16 1.88 -6.75 -1.69
N ASP A 17 1.85 -5.69 -2.50
CA ASP A 17 0.72 -5.44 -3.41
C ASP A 17 0.66 -6.53 -4.50
N ALA A 18 1.80 -6.90 -5.08
CA ALA A 18 1.90 -7.96 -6.07
C ALA A 18 1.49 -9.32 -5.48
N GLU A 19 1.96 -9.66 -4.27
CA GLU A 19 1.56 -10.88 -3.56
C GLU A 19 0.05 -10.92 -3.30
N THR A 20 -0.53 -9.79 -2.88
CA THR A 20 -1.98 -9.70 -2.61
C THR A 20 -2.82 -9.83 -3.89
N LEU A 21 -2.32 -9.36 -5.04
CA LEU A 21 -2.99 -9.53 -6.32
C LEU A 21 -2.80 -10.96 -6.86
N ALA A 22 -1.61 -11.52 -6.67
CA ALA A 22 -1.29 -12.89 -7.07
C ALA A 22 -2.02 -13.95 -6.24
N SER A 23 -2.42 -13.62 -4.99
CA SER A 23 -3.16 -14.55 -4.14
C SER A 23 -4.58 -14.86 -4.65
N GLY A 24 -5.12 -14.08 -5.59
CA GLY A 24 -6.42 -14.34 -6.23
C GLY A 24 -7.64 -14.21 -5.31
N ASP A 25 -7.43 -13.90 -4.02
CA ASP A 25 -8.47 -13.72 -3.02
C ASP A 25 -9.13 -12.34 -3.16
N PRO A 26 -10.38 -12.28 -3.65
CA PRO A 26 -11.08 -11.02 -3.87
C PRO A 26 -11.31 -10.23 -2.56
N GLU A 27 -11.44 -10.91 -1.41
CA GLU A 27 -11.61 -10.24 -0.12
C GLU A 27 -10.31 -9.55 0.30
N ARG A 28 -9.17 -10.23 0.17
CA ARG A 28 -7.85 -9.68 0.50
C ARG A 28 -7.50 -8.51 -0.42
N MET A 29 -7.80 -8.62 -1.71
CA MET A 29 -7.63 -7.54 -2.69
C MET A 29 -8.52 -6.32 -2.37
N ALA A 30 -9.81 -6.55 -2.08
CA ALA A 30 -10.74 -5.47 -1.74
C ALA A 30 -10.34 -4.73 -0.45
N LYS A 31 -9.95 -5.47 0.61
CA LYS A 31 -9.44 -4.87 1.86
C LYS A 31 -8.18 -4.04 1.60
N ARG A 32 -7.23 -4.55 0.80
CA ARG A 32 -5.99 -3.85 0.42
C ARG A 32 -6.30 -2.56 -0.34
N ALA A 33 -7.19 -2.62 -1.33
CA ALA A 33 -7.62 -1.46 -2.12
C ALA A 33 -8.31 -0.41 -1.24
N LYS A 34 -9.26 -0.83 -0.39
CA LYS A 34 -9.95 0.04 0.58
C LYS A 34 -8.94 0.73 1.51
N ASN A 35 -8.01 -0.02 2.11
CA ASN A 35 -7.01 0.54 3.01
C ASN A 35 -6.07 1.54 2.31
N LYS A 36 -5.71 1.28 1.05
CA LYS A 36 -4.87 2.19 0.24
C LYS A 36 -5.64 3.47 -0.13
N PHE A 37 -6.92 3.36 -0.43
CA PHE A 37 -7.78 4.50 -0.74
C PHE A 37 -8.06 5.35 0.49
N VAL A 38 -8.48 4.73 1.59
CA VAL A 38 -8.70 5.35 2.91
C VAL A 38 -7.41 6.05 3.34
N GLY A 39 -6.28 5.34 3.37
CA GLY A 39 -4.99 5.93 3.75
C GLY A 39 -4.57 7.10 2.85
N ARG A 40 -4.84 7.05 1.54
CA ARG A 40 -4.50 8.17 0.62
C ARG A 40 -5.48 9.34 0.70
N LYS A 41 -6.77 9.10 0.95
CA LYS A 41 -7.80 10.14 0.93
C LYS A 41 -8.00 10.77 2.31
N LEU A 42 -8.05 9.97 3.38
CA LEU A 42 -8.19 10.46 4.76
C LEU A 42 -6.91 11.11 5.26
N MET A 43 -5.74 10.49 5.12
CA MET A 43 -4.49 11.13 5.60
C MET A 43 -4.19 12.41 4.83
N LYS A 44 -4.46 12.46 3.52
CA LYS A 44 -4.28 13.69 2.72
C LYS A 44 -5.24 14.81 3.11
N LYS A 45 -6.41 14.48 3.66
CA LYS A 45 -7.38 15.46 4.17
C LYS A 45 -7.07 15.88 5.62
N LEU A 46 -6.47 15.00 6.43
CA LEU A 46 -6.09 15.26 7.82
C LEU A 46 -4.72 15.95 7.97
N MET A 47 -3.81 15.76 7.02
CA MET A 47 -2.49 16.42 7.00
C MET A 47 -2.48 17.76 6.23
N LYS A 48 -3.64 18.27 5.80
CA LYS A 48 -3.78 19.56 5.12
C LYS A 48 -4.48 20.54 6.06
#